data_AF-P0A3U6-F1
#
_entry.id   AF-P0A3U6-F1
#
_cell.length_a   1.000
_cell.length_b   1.000
_cell.length_c   1.000
_cell.angle_alpha   90.00
_cell.angle_beta   90.00
_cell.angle_gamma   90.00
#
_symmetry.space_group_name_H-M   'P 1'
#
loop_
_entity.id
_entity.type
_entity.pdbx_description
1 polymer ?
#
loop_
_entity_poly.entity_id
_entity_poly.type
_entity_poly.pdbx_seq_one_letter_code
_entity_poly.pdbx_strand_id
1 'polypeptide(L)'
;MGLPFQIEYGQTTGRPELIEDALRQFSAALALTADAGGLYVHGYDESRNQRWANPASGKSPAIWARAVGWLAMALVDALVILPDDSATAELRERTRRLLAGIIARQTQAGLWMQVLDNQGLAGNYAETSASAMFAYALLRAARLGLLRGEEAKAALSAGRQALAALLETRLELDEQGVARLTGIVHVAGLGGFDGNYRDGTPDYYLTEPVVSDDAKGVGPLMMAYAESLLLAR
;
A
#
# COMPACT_ATOMS: atom_id res chain seq x y z
N MET A 1 2.62 10.00 0.93
CA MET A 1 1.58 11.06 0.82
C MET A 1 1.96 12.14 -0.18
N GLY A 2 3.05 12.90 0.00
CA GLY A 2 3.30 14.12 -0.80
C GLY A 2 3.77 13.92 -2.25
N LEU A 3 4.49 12.83 -2.56
CA LEU A 3 5.21 12.72 -3.84
C LEU A 3 4.33 12.66 -5.10
N PRO A 4 3.21 11.90 -5.15
CA PRO A 4 2.31 11.94 -6.31
C PRO A 4 1.76 13.36 -6.57
N PHE A 5 1.37 14.07 -5.50
CA PHE A 5 0.93 15.47 -5.60
C PHE A 5 2.04 16.37 -6.14
N GLN A 6 3.27 16.24 -5.62
CA GLN A 6 4.42 17.02 -6.09
C GLN A 6 4.70 16.80 -7.58
N ILE A 7 4.56 15.56 -8.06
CA ILE A 7 4.76 15.22 -9.48
C ILE A 7 3.67 15.86 -10.35
N GLU A 8 2.39 15.67 -10.01
CA GLU A 8 1.28 16.26 -10.77
C GLU A 8 1.36 17.80 -10.77
N TYR A 9 1.71 18.40 -9.63
CA TYR A 9 1.94 19.83 -9.52
C TYR A 9 3.10 20.27 -10.43
N GLY A 10 4.22 19.54 -10.40
CA GLY A 10 5.39 19.79 -11.26
C GLY A 10 5.04 19.75 -12.74
N GLN A 11 4.26 18.76 -13.19
CA GLN A 11 3.79 18.66 -14.57
C GLN A 11 2.85 19.81 -14.94
N THR A 12 1.87 20.10 -14.09
CA THR A 12 0.85 21.15 -14.35
C THR A 12 1.45 22.55 -14.40
N THR A 13 2.54 22.78 -13.66
CA THR A 13 3.20 24.09 -13.57
C THR A 13 4.49 24.21 -14.38
N GLY A 14 4.88 23.18 -15.14
CA GLY A 14 6.10 23.19 -15.94
C GLY A 14 7.39 23.27 -15.12
N ARG A 15 7.42 22.62 -13.95
CA ARG A 15 8.52 22.63 -12.98
C ARG A 15 9.18 21.24 -12.87
N PRO A 16 10.07 20.87 -13.81
CA PRO A 16 10.69 19.55 -13.85
C PRO A 16 11.55 19.24 -12.62
N GLU A 17 12.12 20.26 -11.96
CA GLU A 17 12.90 20.11 -10.74
C GLU A 17 12.10 19.48 -9.59
N LEU A 18 10.78 19.71 -9.55
CA LEU A 18 9.90 19.08 -8.57
C LEU A 18 9.72 17.59 -8.85
N ILE A 19 9.71 17.19 -10.12
CA ILE A 19 9.61 15.79 -10.53
C ILE A 19 10.91 15.07 -10.20
N GLU A 20 12.06 15.65 -10.56
CA GLU A 20 13.38 15.12 -10.25
C GLU A 20 13.59 14.92 -8.74
N ASP A 21 13.17 15.89 -7.93
CA ASP A 21 13.20 15.77 -6.48
C ASP A 21 12.29 14.64 -5.96
N ALA A 22 11.08 14.52 -6.49
CA ALA A 22 10.17 13.45 -6.08
C ALA A 22 10.72 12.05 -6.43
N LEU A 23 11.34 11.89 -7.60
CA LEU A 23 12.00 10.64 -7.99
C LEU A 23 13.16 10.29 -7.05
N ARG A 24 13.99 11.28 -6.66
CA ARG A 24 15.06 11.08 -5.67
C ARG A 24 14.50 10.67 -4.31
N GLN A 25 13.42 11.30 -3.84
CA GLN A 25 12.78 10.96 -2.57
C GLN A 25 12.18 9.55 -2.58
N PHE A 26 11.52 9.13 -3.67
CA PHE A 26 11.07 7.75 -3.83
C PHE A 26 12.25 6.77 -3.75
N SER A 27 13.29 6.96 -4.55
CA SER A 27 14.45 6.05 -4.58
C SER A 27 15.13 5.94 -3.22
N ALA A 28 15.32 7.07 -2.51
CA ALA A 28 15.88 7.09 -1.16
C ALA A 28 14.98 6.33 -0.17
N ALA A 29 13.67 6.61 -0.16
CA ALA A 29 12.73 5.94 0.73
C ALA A 29 12.73 4.42 0.52
N LEU A 30 12.69 3.96 -0.75
CA LEU A 30 12.77 2.54 -1.08
C LEU A 30 14.08 1.90 -0.60
N ALA A 31 15.22 2.55 -0.84
CA ALA A 31 16.51 2.04 -0.39
C ALA A 31 16.60 1.90 1.15
N LEU A 32 16.07 2.89 1.88
CA LEU A 32 16.12 2.95 3.34
C LEU A 32 15.13 2.02 4.03
N THR A 33 14.04 1.64 3.37
CA THR A 33 12.96 0.81 3.96
C THR A 33 12.88 -0.61 3.41
N ALA A 34 13.60 -0.95 2.34
CA ALA A 34 13.55 -2.28 1.74
C ALA A 34 13.88 -3.41 2.74
N ASP A 35 13.08 -4.47 2.75
CA ASP A 35 13.37 -5.70 3.49
C ASP A 35 13.92 -6.81 2.56
N ALA A 36 14.37 -7.92 3.15
CA ALA A 36 14.97 -9.03 2.41
C ALA A 36 13.97 -9.79 1.50
N GLY A 37 12.68 -9.75 1.83
CA GLY A 37 11.57 -10.39 1.12
C GLY A 37 10.93 -9.54 0.03
N GLY A 38 11.56 -8.42 -0.36
CA GLY A 38 11.14 -7.57 -1.48
C GLY A 38 9.97 -6.62 -1.17
N LEU A 39 9.64 -6.41 0.10
CA LEU A 39 8.70 -5.40 0.57
C LEU A 39 9.46 -4.27 1.29
N TYR A 40 8.72 -3.45 2.04
CA TYR A 40 9.23 -2.25 2.68
C TYR A 40 8.64 -2.12 4.08
N VAL A 41 9.51 -1.88 5.07
CA VAL A 41 9.09 -1.65 6.46
C VAL A 41 8.32 -0.34 6.60
N HIS A 42 7.48 -0.24 7.63
CA HIS A 42 6.64 0.94 7.85
C HIS A 42 7.46 2.23 8.05
N GLY A 43 8.54 2.18 8.84
CA GLY A 43 9.30 3.36 9.19
C GLY A 43 10.81 3.16 9.15
N TYR A 44 11.50 4.28 9.03
CA TYR A 44 12.94 4.40 9.09
C TYR A 44 13.30 5.65 9.89
N ASP A 45 14.27 5.52 10.81
CA ASP A 45 14.87 6.61 11.56
C ASP A 45 16.38 6.64 11.31
N GLU A 46 16.84 7.65 10.57
CA GLU A 46 18.25 7.87 10.28
C GLU A 46 19.09 8.09 11.54
N SER A 47 18.50 8.75 12.54
CA SER A 47 19.18 9.08 13.80
C SER A 47 19.29 7.89 14.75
N ARG A 48 18.47 6.84 14.55
CA ARG A 48 18.36 5.64 15.40
C ARG A 48 18.02 5.96 16.86
N ASN A 49 17.37 7.09 17.10
CA ASN A 49 17.00 7.54 18.45
C ASN A 49 15.63 7.01 18.87
N GLN A 50 14.76 6.68 17.92
CA GLN A 50 13.48 6.05 18.20
C GLN A 50 13.69 4.63 18.73
N ARG A 51 13.01 4.26 19.83
CA ARG A 51 13.18 2.92 20.45
C ARG A 51 12.69 1.77 19.58
N TRP A 52 11.81 2.05 18.60
CA TRP A 52 11.35 1.06 17.63
C TRP A 52 12.36 0.84 16.50
N ALA A 53 13.32 1.75 16.33
CA ALA A 53 14.26 1.70 15.22
C ALA A 53 15.36 0.68 15.52
N ASN A 54 15.62 -0.20 14.56
CA ASN A 54 16.74 -1.12 14.66
C ASN A 54 18.06 -0.31 14.78
N PRO A 55 18.92 -0.59 15.79
CA PRO A 55 20.15 0.20 16.01
C PRO A 55 21.14 0.20 14.84
N ALA A 56 21.16 -0.86 14.02
CA ALA A 56 22.04 -0.94 12.86
C ALA A 56 21.40 -0.28 11.62
N SER A 57 20.18 -0.69 11.29
CA SER A 57 19.54 -0.33 10.01
C SER A 57 18.60 0.88 10.07
N GLY A 58 18.20 1.33 11.26
CA GLY A 58 17.20 2.38 11.46
C GLY A 58 15.75 1.97 11.14
N LYS A 59 15.51 0.73 10.69
CA LYS A 59 14.21 0.23 10.21
C LYS A 59 13.28 -0.16 11.35
N SER A 60 11.97 0.04 11.17
CA SER A 60 10.92 -0.55 12.04
C SER A 60 10.83 -2.07 11.84
N PRO A 61 10.36 -2.86 12.82
CA PRO A 61 10.53 -4.31 12.79
C PRO A 61 9.45 -5.11 12.02
N ALA A 62 8.33 -4.51 11.63
CA ALA A 62 7.27 -5.22 10.89
C ALA A 62 6.94 -4.60 9.52
N ILE A 63 6.37 -5.42 8.64
CA ILE A 63 5.81 -5.00 7.36
C ILE A 63 4.30 -4.81 7.52
N TRP A 64 3.90 -3.56 7.77
CA TRP A 64 2.49 -3.20 7.91
C TRP A 64 1.79 -3.06 6.55
N ALA A 65 0.72 -3.82 6.33
CA ALA A 65 0.06 -3.92 5.03
C ALA A 65 -0.42 -2.58 4.49
N ARG A 66 -1.05 -1.73 5.31
CA ARG A 66 -1.52 -0.41 4.82
C ARG A 66 -0.36 0.54 4.49
N ALA A 67 0.78 0.49 5.18
CA ALA A 67 1.96 1.27 4.76
C ALA A 67 2.44 0.85 3.37
N VAL A 68 2.51 -0.47 3.12
CA VAL A 68 2.83 -1.00 1.80
C VAL A 68 1.77 -0.63 0.76
N GLY A 69 0.48 -0.61 1.15
CA GLY A 69 -0.63 -0.15 0.31
C GLY A 69 -0.44 1.28 -0.15
N TRP A 70 -0.17 2.22 0.77
CA TRP A 70 0.14 3.61 0.42
C TRP A 70 1.33 3.73 -0.53
N LEU A 71 2.39 2.95 -0.29
CA LEU A 71 3.57 2.95 -1.14
C LEU A 71 3.24 2.47 -2.55
N ALA A 72 2.50 1.36 -2.67
CA ALA A 72 2.10 0.79 -3.96
C ALA A 72 1.24 1.78 -4.76
N MET A 73 0.22 2.39 -4.14
CA MET A 73 -0.62 3.39 -4.81
C MET A 73 0.22 4.60 -5.25
N ALA A 74 1.08 5.13 -4.37
CA ALA A 74 1.89 6.30 -4.68
C ALA A 74 2.87 6.04 -5.84
N LEU A 75 3.52 4.89 -5.87
CA LEU A 75 4.42 4.51 -6.97
C LEU A 75 3.66 4.32 -8.28
N VAL A 76 2.53 3.62 -8.26
CA VAL A 76 1.70 3.42 -9.46
C VAL A 76 1.20 4.76 -9.99
N ASP A 77 0.60 5.60 -9.15
CA ASP A 77 0.06 6.90 -9.54
C ASP A 77 1.14 7.83 -10.10
N ALA A 78 2.33 7.84 -9.50
CA ALA A 78 3.46 8.62 -9.99
C ALA A 78 4.00 8.10 -11.34
N LEU A 79 4.22 6.80 -11.47
CA LEU A 79 4.94 6.24 -12.62
C LEU A 79 4.08 6.10 -13.88
N VAL A 80 2.75 6.00 -13.74
CA VAL A 80 1.84 5.91 -14.91
C VAL A 80 1.66 7.24 -15.64
N ILE A 81 1.97 8.38 -15.00
CA ILE A 81 1.87 9.72 -15.61
C ILE A 81 3.23 10.28 -16.07
N LEU A 82 4.33 9.61 -15.71
CA LEU A 82 5.68 9.99 -16.13
C LEU A 82 6.15 9.19 -17.36
N PRO A 83 7.10 9.72 -18.14
CA PRO A 83 7.71 8.98 -19.25
C PRO A 83 8.36 7.66 -18.81
N ASP A 84 8.33 6.65 -19.68
CA ASP A 84 9.03 5.36 -19.49
C ASP A 84 10.45 5.48 -20.08
N ASP A 85 11.34 6.08 -19.30
CA ASP A 85 12.71 6.43 -19.70
C ASP A 85 13.74 6.07 -18.60
N SER A 86 15.00 6.44 -18.82
CA SER A 86 16.08 6.14 -17.88
C SER A 86 15.89 6.77 -16.50
N ALA A 87 15.15 7.87 -16.37
CA ALA A 87 14.93 8.54 -15.09
C ALA A 87 13.96 7.76 -14.20
N THR A 88 13.03 7.01 -14.78
CA THR A 88 12.03 6.22 -14.05
C THR A 88 12.31 4.72 -14.03
N ALA A 89 13.26 4.22 -14.83
CA ALA A 89 13.52 2.80 -15.03
C ALA A 89 13.72 2.00 -13.73
N GLU A 90 14.55 2.48 -12.80
CA GLU A 90 14.80 1.78 -11.52
C GLU A 90 13.54 1.72 -10.66
N LEU A 91 12.80 2.83 -10.56
CA LEU A 91 11.56 2.89 -9.79
C LEU A 91 10.47 2.00 -10.39
N ARG A 92 10.37 1.92 -11.71
CA ARG A 92 9.47 0.99 -12.40
C ARG A 92 9.81 -0.45 -12.06
N GLU A 93 11.08 -0.83 -12.10
CA GLU A 93 11.52 -2.19 -11.74
C GLU A 93 11.24 -2.51 -10.27
N ARG A 94 11.56 -1.60 -9.34
CA ARG A 94 11.24 -1.78 -7.92
C ARG A 94 9.73 -1.88 -7.67
N THR A 95 8.92 -1.11 -8.41
CA THR A 95 7.46 -1.15 -8.32
C THR A 95 6.92 -2.48 -8.84
N ARG A 96 7.44 -2.99 -9.95
CA ARG A 96 7.07 -4.31 -10.50
C ARG A 96 7.35 -5.43 -9.48
N ARG A 97 8.53 -5.41 -8.83
CA ARG A 97 8.87 -6.35 -7.75
C ARG A 97 7.98 -6.21 -6.53
N LEU A 98 7.66 -4.99 -6.11
CA LEU A 98 6.73 -4.73 -5.01
C LEU A 98 5.35 -5.34 -5.30
N LEU A 99 4.79 -5.06 -6.48
CA LEU A 99 3.48 -5.58 -6.89
C LEU A 99 3.49 -7.11 -6.96
N ALA A 100 4.56 -7.72 -7.47
CA ALA A 100 4.73 -9.17 -7.44
C ALA A 100 4.81 -9.73 -6.00
N GLY A 101 5.54 -9.05 -5.11
CA GLY A 101 5.65 -9.40 -3.69
C GLY A 101 4.33 -9.29 -2.93
N ILE A 102 3.47 -8.33 -3.30
CA ILE A 102 2.09 -8.19 -2.81
C ILE A 102 1.26 -9.37 -3.31
N ILE A 103 1.23 -9.67 -4.61
CA ILE A 103 0.47 -10.80 -5.18
C ILE A 103 0.85 -12.11 -4.49
N ALA A 104 2.15 -12.36 -4.27
CA ALA A 104 2.65 -13.58 -3.62
C ALA A 104 2.15 -13.78 -2.18
N ARG A 105 1.61 -12.73 -1.53
CA ARG A 105 1.11 -12.75 -0.16
C ARG A 105 -0.41 -12.61 -0.07
N GLN A 106 -1.12 -12.70 -1.19
CA GLN A 106 -2.59 -12.77 -1.19
C GLN A 106 -3.04 -14.08 -0.54
N THR A 107 -4.00 -13.99 0.37
CA THR A 107 -4.60 -15.18 1.00
C THR A 107 -5.54 -15.89 0.02
N GLN A 108 -5.91 -17.15 0.32
CA GLN A 108 -6.91 -17.88 -0.48
C GLN A 108 -8.27 -17.16 -0.55
N ALA A 109 -8.61 -16.40 0.50
CA ALA A 109 -9.82 -15.56 0.54
C ALA A 109 -9.73 -14.30 -0.34
N GLY A 110 -8.61 -14.06 -1.02
CA GLY A 110 -8.41 -12.91 -1.91
C GLY A 110 -7.97 -11.62 -1.21
N LEU A 111 -7.82 -11.62 0.12
CA LEU A 111 -7.43 -10.45 0.91
C LEU A 111 -5.99 -10.58 1.44
N TRP A 112 -5.46 -9.51 2.05
CA TRP A 112 -4.13 -9.49 2.66
C TRP A 112 -4.20 -9.27 4.17
N MET A 113 -3.26 -9.89 4.89
CA MET A 113 -3.16 -9.79 6.34
C MET A 113 -2.60 -8.43 6.79
N GLN A 114 -3.02 -7.94 7.96
CA GLN A 114 -2.56 -6.68 8.58
C GLN A 114 -1.04 -6.61 8.73
N VAL A 115 -0.43 -7.68 9.26
CA VAL A 115 1.02 -7.90 9.19
C VAL A 115 1.29 -8.74 7.94
N LEU A 116 1.82 -8.09 6.91
CA LEU A 116 1.80 -8.60 5.53
C LEU A 116 2.75 -9.78 5.32
N ASP A 117 3.90 -9.77 5.98
CA ASP A 117 4.96 -10.76 5.84
C ASP A 117 4.84 -11.96 6.80
N ASN A 118 3.88 -11.94 7.73
CA ASN A 118 3.69 -13.00 8.71
C ASN A 118 2.23 -13.47 8.78
N GLN A 119 1.77 -14.15 7.72
CA GLN A 119 0.38 -14.61 7.62
C GLN A 119 -0.03 -15.61 8.73
N GLY A 120 0.93 -16.35 9.29
CA GLY A 120 0.69 -17.32 10.37
C GLY A 120 0.75 -16.74 11.79
N LEU A 121 0.99 -15.42 11.93
CA LEU A 121 1.01 -14.76 13.23
C LEU A 121 -0.34 -14.90 13.93
N ALA A 122 -0.32 -15.37 15.19
CA ALA A 122 -1.53 -15.53 15.98
C ALA A 122 -2.24 -14.19 16.18
N GLY A 123 -3.55 -14.14 15.90
CA GLY A 123 -4.35 -12.92 15.97
C GLY A 123 -4.23 -11.99 14.76
N ASN A 124 -3.39 -12.32 13.77
CA ASN A 124 -3.38 -11.59 12.51
C ASN A 124 -4.72 -11.73 11.78
N TYR A 125 -5.08 -10.74 10.97
CA TYR A 125 -6.39 -10.65 10.34
C TYR A 125 -6.28 -10.05 8.94
N ALA A 126 -7.19 -10.47 8.05
CA ALA A 126 -7.30 -9.89 6.71
C ALA A 126 -7.83 -8.45 6.80
N GLU A 127 -7.00 -7.47 6.44
CA GLU A 127 -7.28 -6.05 6.66
C GLU A 127 -7.84 -5.39 5.40
N THR A 128 -8.96 -4.70 5.56
CA THR A 128 -9.79 -4.20 4.45
C THR A 128 -9.12 -3.05 3.71
N SER A 129 -8.52 -2.07 4.40
CA SER A 129 -7.98 -0.89 3.74
C SER A 129 -6.77 -1.20 2.86
N ALA A 130 -5.81 -1.98 3.37
CA ALA A 130 -4.66 -2.45 2.62
C ALA A 130 -5.09 -3.30 1.42
N SER A 131 -6.05 -4.21 1.63
CA SER A 131 -6.58 -5.05 0.54
C SER A 131 -7.21 -4.20 -0.58
N ALA A 132 -7.95 -3.14 -0.23
CA ALA A 132 -8.51 -2.20 -1.21
C ALA A 132 -7.42 -1.38 -1.93
N MET A 133 -6.38 -0.93 -1.21
CA MET A 133 -5.23 -0.24 -1.81
C MET A 133 -4.45 -1.15 -2.78
N PHE A 134 -4.25 -2.41 -2.42
CA PHE A 134 -3.60 -3.40 -3.29
C PHE A 134 -4.45 -3.70 -4.52
N ALA A 135 -5.76 -3.88 -4.35
CA ALA A 135 -6.68 -4.05 -5.48
C ALA A 135 -6.57 -2.86 -6.46
N TYR A 136 -6.65 -1.62 -5.96
CA TYR A 136 -6.48 -0.42 -6.77
C TYR A 136 -5.13 -0.39 -7.50
N ALA A 137 -4.02 -0.54 -6.77
CA ALA A 137 -2.68 -0.45 -7.34
C ALA A 137 -2.44 -1.51 -8.43
N LEU A 138 -2.88 -2.76 -8.20
CA LEU A 138 -2.74 -3.86 -9.15
C LEU A 138 -3.59 -3.64 -10.42
N LEU A 139 -4.87 -3.25 -10.26
CA LEU A 139 -5.77 -3.00 -11.38
C LEU A 139 -5.28 -1.83 -12.24
N ARG A 140 -4.89 -0.72 -11.60
CA ARG A 140 -4.40 0.48 -12.29
C ARG A 140 -3.08 0.24 -12.99
N ALA A 141 -2.13 -0.43 -12.35
CA ALA A 141 -0.82 -0.75 -12.94
C ALA A 141 -0.95 -1.62 -14.19
N ALA A 142 -1.88 -2.58 -14.19
CA ALA A 142 -2.18 -3.39 -15.36
C ALA A 142 -2.90 -2.57 -16.45
N ARG A 143 -3.93 -1.79 -16.10
CA ARG A 143 -4.70 -0.98 -17.06
C ARG A 143 -3.83 0.04 -17.79
N LEU A 144 -2.93 0.71 -17.06
CA LEU A 144 -2.07 1.78 -17.59
C LEU A 144 -0.72 1.27 -18.11
N GLY A 145 -0.53 -0.04 -18.23
CA GLY A 145 0.63 -0.63 -18.91
C GLY A 145 1.96 -0.51 -18.15
N LEU A 146 1.92 -0.24 -16.85
CA LEU A 146 3.09 -0.34 -15.95
C LEU A 146 3.51 -1.81 -15.77
N LEU A 147 2.53 -2.71 -15.72
CA LEU A 147 2.71 -4.16 -15.84
C LEU A 147 2.34 -4.59 -17.25
N ARG A 148 3.04 -5.59 -17.80
CA ARG A 148 2.81 -6.11 -19.17
C ARG A 148 2.87 -7.65 -19.15
N GLY A 149 2.31 -8.29 -20.18
CA GLY A 149 2.35 -9.75 -20.33
C GLY A 149 1.75 -10.50 -19.13
N GLU A 150 2.45 -11.52 -18.65
CA GLU A 150 1.98 -12.37 -17.54
C GLU A 150 1.84 -11.61 -16.22
N GLU A 151 2.65 -10.58 -15.96
CA GLU A 151 2.52 -9.77 -14.74
C GLU A 151 1.22 -8.99 -14.73
N ALA A 152 0.81 -8.43 -15.89
CA ALA A 152 -0.46 -7.74 -16.02
C ALA A 152 -1.63 -8.70 -15.78
N LYS A 153 -1.56 -9.93 -16.32
CA LYS A 153 -2.58 -10.96 -16.09
C LYS A 153 -2.67 -11.35 -14.60
N ALA A 154 -1.53 -11.57 -13.94
CA ALA A 154 -1.49 -11.89 -12.52
C ALA A 154 -2.05 -10.75 -11.67
N ALA A 155 -1.69 -9.49 -11.96
CA ALA A 155 -2.21 -8.33 -11.26
C ALA A 155 -3.72 -8.13 -11.47
N LEU A 156 -4.23 -8.33 -12.70
CA LEU A 156 -5.67 -8.28 -12.97
C LEU A 156 -6.42 -9.38 -12.23
N SER A 157 -5.87 -10.60 -12.19
CA SER A 157 -6.47 -11.72 -11.46
C SER A 157 -6.55 -11.42 -9.96
N ALA A 158 -5.41 -11.06 -9.35
CA ALA A 158 -5.32 -10.77 -7.92
C ALA A 158 -6.18 -9.56 -7.52
N GLY A 159 -6.13 -8.47 -8.28
CA GLY A 159 -6.89 -7.25 -8.02
C GLY A 159 -8.41 -7.45 -8.14
N ARG A 160 -8.87 -8.23 -9.14
CA ARG A 160 -10.30 -8.57 -9.29
C ARG A 160 -10.79 -9.48 -8.18
N GLN A 161 -9.99 -10.49 -7.80
CA GLN A 161 -10.33 -11.38 -6.70
C GLN A 161 -10.46 -10.62 -5.38
N ALA A 162 -9.53 -9.70 -5.10
CA ALA A 162 -9.58 -8.86 -3.92
C ALA A 162 -10.81 -7.95 -3.92
N LEU A 163 -11.10 -7.27 -5.03
CA LEU A 163 -12.28 -6.42 -5.14
C LEU A 163 -13.57 -7.21 -4.93
N ALA A 164 -13.70 -8.39 -5.55
CA ALA A 164 -14.86 -9.26 -5.33
C ALA A 164 -14.99 -9.66 -3.85
N ALA A 165 -13.92 -10.13 -3.23
CA ALA A 165 -13.91 -10.51 -1.82
C ALA A 165 -14.28 -9.33 -0.89
N LEU A 166 -13.80 -8.12 -1.17
CA LEU A 166 -14.16 -6.91 -0.40
C LEU A 166 -15.65 -6.60 -0.51
N LEU A 167 -16.20 -6.62 -1.73
CA LEU A 167 -17.61 -6.32 -1.96
C LEU A 167 -18.53 -7.39 -1.35
N GLU A 168 -18.13 -8.66 -1.39
CA GLU A 168 -18.93 -9.78 -0.89
C GLU A 168 -18.85 -9.95 0.64
N THR A 169 -17.70 -9.65 1.25
CA THR A 169 -17.44 -10.02 2.66
C THR A 169 -17.23 -8.83 3.60
N ARG A 170 -17.00 -7.62 3.08
CA ARG A 170 -16.70 -6.43 3.91
C ARG A 170 -17.73 -5.31 3.77
N LEU A 171 -18.63 -5.36 2.78
CA LEU A 171 -19.78 -4.46 2.71
C LEU A 171 -20.98 -5.13 3.39
N GLU A 172 -21.14 -4.85 4.67
CA GLU A 172 -22.19 -5.43 5.51
C GLU A 172 -23.31 -4.40 5.74
N LEU A 173 -24.57 -4.83 5.71
CA LEU A 173 -25.68 -3.94 6.04
C LEU A 173 -25.77 -3.77 7.56
N ASP A 174 -25.84 -2.53 8.05
CA ASP A 174 -26.17 -2.24 9.44
C ASP A 174 -27.67 -2.45 9.75
N GLU A 175 -28.06 -2.21 11.00
CA GLU A 175 -29.45 -2.35 11.46
C GLU A 175 -30.44 -1.44 10.70
N GLN A 176 -29.95 -0.37 10.07
CA GLN A 176 -30.73 0.57 9.27
C GLN A 176 -30.74 0.20 7.77
N GLY A 177 -30.08 -0.89 7.38
CA GLY A 177 -29.95 -1.32 5.99
C GLY A 177 -28.94 -0.48 5.20
N VAL A 178 -28.06 0.26 5.86
CA VAL A 178 -26.99 1.03 5.22
C VAL A 178 -25.76 0.13 5.12
N ALA A 179 -25.19 0.02 3.91
CA ALA A 179 -23.94 -0.71 3.71
C ALA A 179 -22.77 -0.01 4.41
N ARG A 180 -22.03 -0.76 5.21
CA ARG A 180 -20.85 -0.35 5.99
C ARG A 180 -19.66 -1.14 5.53
N LEU A 181 -18.55 -0.45 5.27
CA LEU A 181 -17.28 -1.11 4.95
C LEU A 181 -16.56 -1.48 6.25
N THR A 182 -16.50 -2.77 6.59
CA THR A 182 -15.96 -3.29 7.86
C THR A 182 -14.50 -3.74 7.73
N GLY A 183 -13.83 -4.02 8.86
CA GLY A 183 -12.50 -4.64 8.86
C GLY A 183 -11.33 -3.69 8.58
N ILE A 184 -11.52 -2.39 8.78
CA ILE A 184 -10.50 -1.37 8.53
C ILE A 184 -9.73 -1.09 9.82
N VAL A 185 -8.40 -1.21 9.82
CA VAL A 185 -7.63 -0.74 10.99
C VAL A 185 -7.70 0.78 11.09
N HIS A 186 -8.10 1.33 12.23
CA HIS A 186 -8.42 2.75 12.37
C HIS A 186 -7.18 3.64 12.21
N VAL A 187 -6.11 3.28 12.92
CA VAL A 187 -4.83 3.98 12.95
C VAL A 187 -3.73 2.98 13.25
N ALA A 188 -2.52 3.26 12.78
CA ALA A 188 -1.29 2.65 13.30
C ALA A 188 -0.15 3.64 13.06
N GLY A 189 0.92 3.54 13.83
CA GLY A 189 2.05 4.45 13.77
C GLY A 189 3.27 3.91 14.50
N LEU A 190 4.28 4.74 14.64
CA LEU A 190 5.50 4.42 15.36
C LEU A 190 5.80 5.52 16.39
N GLY A 191 6.40 5.16 17.51
CA GLY A 191 6.77 6.10 18.58
C GLY A 191 5.60 6.53 19.44
N GLY A 192 5.81 7.60 20.22
CA GLY A 192 4.81 8.10 21.18
C GLY A 192 3.58 8.71 20.53
N PHE A 193 2.39 8.31 20.96
CA PHE A 193 1.11 8.88 20.55
C PHE A 193 0.05 8.62 21.62
N ASP A 194 -0.66 9.68 22.01
CA ASP A 194 -1.76 9.63 22.98
C ASP A 194 -1.46 8.83 24.26
N GLY A 195 -0.30 9.12 24.87
CA GLY A 195 0.17 8.46 26.09
C GLY A 195 0.74 7.05 25.91
N ASN A 196 0.60 6.44 24.73
CA ASN A 196 1.10 5.10 24.43
C ASN A 196 2.39 5.15 23.59
N TYR A 197 3.27 4.17 23.79
CA TYR A 197 4.45 4.01 22.95
C TYR A 197 4.21 2.88 21.94
N ARG A 198 4.16 3.23 20.65
CA ARG A 198 3.95 2.30 19.54
C ARG A 198 5.30 1.76 19.09
N ASP A 199 5.62 0.54 19.51
CA ASP A 199 6.95 -0.05 19.32
C ASP A 199 7.18 -0.63 17.92
N GLY A 200 6.15 -0.68 17.08
CA GLY A 200 6.24 -1.16 15.70
C GLY A 200 6.44 -2.67 15.58
N THR A 201 6.33 -3.44 16.66
CA THR A 201 6.37 -4.91 16.61
C THR A 201 5.17 -5.46 15.83
N PRO A 202 5.25 -6.68 15.26
CA PRO A 202 4.09 -7.33 14.66
C PRO A 202 2.88 -7.37 15.59
N ASP A 203 3.09 -7.69 16.87
CA ASP A 203 2.02 -7.76 17.88
C ASP A 203 1.36 -6.40 18.10
N TYR A 204 2.13 -5.31 18.14
CA TYR A 204 1.56 -3.97 18.26
C TYR A 204 0.54 -3.66 17.16
N TYR A 205 0.84 -3.99 15.89
CA TYR A 205 -0.08 -3.74 14.77
C TYR A 205 -1.40 -4.50 14.87
N LEU A 206 -1.47 -5.55 15.71
CA LEU A 206 -2.68 -6.33 15.97
C LEU A 206 -3.51 -5.77 17.14
N THR A 207 -3.00 -4.79 17.88
CA THR A 207 -3.73 -4.16 19.01
C THR A 207 -4.55 -2.94 18.60
N GLU A 208 -4.28 -2.38 17.42
CA GLU A 208 -4.95 -1.19 16.93
C GLU A 208 -6.44 -1.46 16.62
N PRO A 209 -7.35 -0.50 16.91
CA PRO A 209 -8.78 -0.71 16.70
C PRO A 209 -9.12 -1.03 15.24
N VAL A 210 -10.04 -1.96 15.04
CA VAL A 210 -10.65 -2.24 13.73
C VAL A 210 -12.06 -1.64 13.72
N VAL A 211 -12.36 -0.81 12.72
CA VAL A 211 -13.56 0.02 12.64
C VAL A 211 -14.23 -0.12 11.28
N SER A 212 -15.45 0.42 11.18
CA SER A 212 -16.20 0.54 9.93
C SER A 212 -16.14 1.96 9.37
N ASP A 213 -16.27 2.09 8.06
CA ASP A 213 -16.39 3.36 7.32
C ASP A 213 -15.26 4.37 7.51
N ASP A 214 -14.08 3.95 7.98
CA ASP A 214 -12.93 4.84 8.00
C ASP A 214 -12.50 5.19 6.57
N ALA A 215 -12.28 6.47 6.32
CA ALA A 215 -11.94 7.01 5.01
C ALA A 215 -10.68 6.36 4.38
N LYS A 216 -9.77 5.84 5.20
CA LYS A 216 -8.55 5.14 4.75
C LYS A 216 -8.85 3.80 4.08
N GLY A 217 -10.02 3.20 4.31
CA GLY A 217 -10.51 2.03 3.59
C GLY A 217 -11.54 2.37 2.52
N VAL A 218 -12.47 3.28 2.83
CA VAL A 218 -13.55 3.68 1.90
C VAL A 218 -12.99 4.30 0.62
N GLY A 219 -12.04 5.24 0.73
CA GLY A 219 -11.41 5.88 -0.43
C GLY A 219 -10.75 4.86 -1.38
N PRO A 220 -9.82 4.01 -0.88
CA PRO A 220 -9.21 2.97 -1.70
C PRO A 220 -10.20 1.99 -2.32
N LEU A 221 -11.30 1.61 -1.63
CA LEU A 221 -12.32 0.75 -2.22
C LEU A 221 -13.01 1.43 -3.41
N MET A 222 -13.41 2.69 -3.26
CA MET A 222 -14.00 3.48 -4.35
C MET A 222 -13.04 3.59 -5.54
N MET A 223 -11.75 3.82 -5.27
CA MET A 223 -10.71 3.89 -6.31
C MET A 223 -10.54 2.55 -7.03
N ALA A 224 -10.46 1.43 -6.30
CA ALA A 224 -10.37 0.09 -6.88
C ALA A 224 -11.60 -0.26 -7.73
N TYR A 225 -12.79 0.09 -7.25
CA TYR A 225 -14.03 -0.09 -8.00
C TYR A 225 -14.05 0.75 -9.28
N ALA A 226 -13.62 2.02 -9.22
CA ALA A 226 -13.49 2.86 -10.41
C ALA A 226 -12.52 2.28 -11.45
N GLU A 227 -11.37 1.76 -11.03
CA GLU A 227 -10.43 1.05 -11.92
C GLU A 227 -11.07 -0.18 -12.57
N SER A 228 -11.89 -0.93 -11.83
CA SER A 228 -12.63 -2.08 -12.38
C SER A 228 -13.61 -1.69 -13.49
N LEU A 229 -14.28 -0.54 -13.34
CA LEU A 229 -15.19 0.00 -14.36
C LEU A 229 -14.44 0.49 -15.60
N LEU A 230 -13.26 1.10 -15.41
CA LEU A 230 -12.40 1.54 -16.51
C LEU A 230 -11.82 0.36 -17.30
N LEU A 231 -11.54 -0.76 -16.66
CA LEU A 231 -11.08 -2.01 -17.31
C LEU A 231 -12.18 -2.71 -18.12
N ALA A 232 -13.45 -2.36 -17.92
CA ALA A 232 -14.58 -2.93 -18.64
C ALA A 232 -14.96 -2.13 -19.91
N ARG A 233 -14.26 -1.02 -20.17
CA ARG A 233 -14.40 -0.19 -21.38
C ARG A 233 -13.43 -0.63 -22.46
#